data_AF-A0A964IK62-F1
#
_entry.id   AF-A0A964IK62-F1
#
_cell.length_a   1.000
_cell.length_b   1.000
_cell.length_c   1.000
_cell.angle_alpha   90.00
_cell.angle_beta   90.00
_cell.angle_gamma   90.00
#
_symmetry.space_group_name_H-M   'P 1'
#
loop_
_entity.id
_entity.type
_entity.pdbx_description
1 polymer ?
#
loop_
_entity_poly.entity_id
_entity_poly.type
_entity_poly.pdbx_seq_one_letter_code
_entity_poly.pdbx_strand_id
1 'polypeptide(L)'
;MALGMFEHATYDAGHVTIGPGEMLVLYTDGITEAEDRSGQAFEDSGLEGVLACSTVQHDPEALAGAIIAAVEAHAGDVRLADDLTVAILGR
;
A
#
# COMPACT_ATOMS: atom_id res chain seq x y z
N MET A 1 11.02 4.22 12.99
CA MET A 1 10.52 4.33 14.39
C MET A 1 9.24 5.11 14.38
N ALA A 2 8.26 4.73 15.21
CA ALA A 2 7.02 5.49 15.36
C ALA A 2 7.29 6.93 15.86
N LEU A 3 6.45 7.87 15.40
CA LEU A 3 6.52 9.26 15.86
C LEU A 3 6.14 9.36 17.34
N GLY A 4 6.80 10.26 18.09
CA GLY A 4 6.46 10.56 19.49
C GLY A 4 6.93 9.55 20.53
N MET A 5 7.57 8.44 20.13
CA MET A 5 8.11 7.44 21.07
C MET A 5 9.37 7.93 21.81
N PHE A 6 10.14 8.85 21.20
CA PHE A 6 11.38 9.39 21.77
C PHE A 6 11.41 10.91 21.64
N GLU A 7 11.68 11.61 22.75
CA GLU A 7 11.68 13.08 22.84
C GLU A 7 12.69 13.76 21.89
N HIS A 8 13.77 13.06 21.55
CA HIS A 8 14.85 13.56 20.70
C HIS A 8 15.09 12.68 19.46
N ALA A 9 14.03 12.11 18.89
CA ALA A 9 14.13 11.40 17.62
C ALA A 9 14.56 12.35 16.49
N THR A 10 15.55 11.94 15.71
CA THR A 10 15.94 12.59 14.45
C THR A 10 15.37 11.80 13.27
N TYR A 11 14.87 12.50 12.26
CA TYR A 11 14.31 11.90 11.05
C TYR A 11 15.11 12.33 9.84
N ASP A 12 15.44 11.37 8.99
CA ASP A 12 16.07 11.65 7.71
C ASP A 12 15.03 12.11 6.69
N ALA A 13 15.43 13.04 5.82
CA ALA A 13 14.63 13.48 4.69
C ALA A 13 15.25 12.96 3.38
N GLY A 14 14.39 12.45 2.51
CA GLY A 14 14.74 12.02 1.15
C GLY A 14 14.03 12.85 0.10
N HIS A 15 14.57 12.85 -1.12
CA HIS A 15 13.95 13.46 -2.28
C HIS A 15 13.99 12.49 -3.45
N VAL A 16 12.91 12.46 -4.23
CA VAL A 16 12.81 11.70 -5.48
C VAL A 16 12.06 12.55 -6.51
N THR A 17 12.45 12.42 -7.78
CA THR A 17 11.77 13.08 -8.90
C THR A 17 10.87 12.06 -9.59
N ILE A 18 9.59 12.40 -9.76
CA ILE A 18 8.63 11.57 -10.49
C ILE A 18 8.61 11.99 -11.96
N GLY A 19 9.01 11.09 -12.85
CA GLY A 19 8.99 11.25 -14.30
C GLY A 19 7.57 11.23 -14.88
N PRO A 20 7.39 11.65 -16.14
CA PRO A 20 6.10 11.49 -16.83
C PRO A 20 5.76 10.00 -16.94
N GLY A 21 4.54 9.62 -16.55
CA GLY A 21 4.10 8.22 -16.57
C GLY A 21 4.60 7.35 -15.40
N GLU A 22 5.41 7.91 -14.48
CA GLU A 22 5.74 7.25 -13.22
C GLU A 22 4.71 7.62 -12.14
N MET A 23 4.57 6.75 -11.14
CA MET A 23 3.70 6.99 -9.99
C MET A 23 4.41 6.65 -8.69
N LEU A 24 4.08 7.40 -7.66
CA LEU A 24 4.44 7.10 -6.28
C LEU A 24 3.20 6.55 -5.56
N VAL A 25 3.31 5.33 -5.03
CA VAL A 25 2.29 4.69 -4.21
C VAL A 25 2.75 4.72 -2.76
N LEU A 26 1.93 5.29 -1.88
CA LEU A 26 2.13 5.32 -0.43
C LEU A 26 1.00 4.53 0.23
N TYR A 27 1.31 3.76 1.25
CA TYR A 27 0.33 2.93 1.95
C TYR A 27 0.66 2.77 3.43
N THR A 28 -0.34 2.38 4.22
CA THR A 28 -0.18 1.94 5.62
C THR A 28 0.00 0.43 5.70
N ASP A 29 0.59 -0.04 6.79
CA ASP A 29 0.79 -1.46 7.12
C ASP A 29 -0.52 -2.27 7.10
N GLY A 30 -1.68 -1.68 7.37
CA GLY A 30 -2.98 -2.34 7.17
C GLY A 30 -3.16 -3.00 5.79
N ILE A 31 -2.47 -2.53 4.74
CA ILE A 31 -2.45 -3.17 3.41
C ILE A 31 -1.67 -4.48 3.42
N THR A 32 -0.47 -4.49 3.98
CA THR A 32 0.47 -5.63 3.89
C THR A 32 0.27 -6.63 5.01
N GLU A 33 -0.26 -6.20 6.16
CA GLU A 33 -0.58 -7.05 7.32
C GLU A 33 -1.98 -7.66 7.26
N ALA A 34 -2.78 -7.37 6.22
CA ALA A 34 -4.08 -7.99 6.03
C ALA A 34 -3.96 -9.52 5.86
N GLU A 35 -4.52 -10.28 6.79
CA GLU A 35 -4.45 -11.75 6.81
C GLU A 35 -5.62 -12.41 6.07
N ASP A 36 -5.33 -13.53 5.42
CA ASP A 36 -6.34 -14.45 4.93
C ASP A 36 -6.87 -15.39 6.04
N ARG A 37 -7.75 -16.32 5.70
CA ARG A 37 -8.34 -17.29 6.66
C ARG A 37 -7.32 -18.24 7.28
N SER A 38 -6.13 -18.38 6.69
CA SER A 38 -5.04 -19.20 7.22
C SER A 38 -4.10 -18.41 8.14
N GLY A 39 -4.34 -17.10 8.30
CA GLY A 39 -3.45 -16.19 9.03
C GLY A 39 -2.24 -15.76 8.20
N GLN A 40 -2.28 -15.93 6.88
CA GLN A 40 -1.19 -15.50 6.00
C GLN A 40 -1.43 -14.06 5.56
N ALA A 41 -0.48 -13.18 5.85
CA ALA A 41 -0.50 -11.79 5.45
C ALA A 41 -0.39 -11.63 3.92
N PHE A 42 -0.95 -10.53 3.40
CA PHE A 42 -0.85 -10.16 1.99
C PHE A 42 0.59 -9.84 1.57
N GLU A 43 1.36 -9.26 2.50
CA GLU A 43 2.76 -8.89 2.37
C GLU A 43 3.04 -7.89 1.21
N ASP A 44 4.27 -7.39 1.16
CA ASP A 44 4.73 -6.53 0.06
C ASP A 44 4.62 -7.24 -1.29
N SER A 45 4.80 -8.57 -1.30
CA SER A 45 4.74 -9.40 -2.51
C SER A 45 3.36 -9.42 -3.16
N GLY A 46 2.28 -9.40 -2.36
CA GLY A 46 0.92 -9.26 -2.85
C GLY A 46 0.72 -7.92 -3.55
N LEU A 47 1.18 -6.84 -2.93
CA LEU A 47 1.09 -5.48 -3.50
C LEU A 47 1.90 -5.36 -4.79
N GLU A 48 3.15 -5.84 -4.81
CA GLU A 48 3.99 -5.90 -6.01
C GLU A 48 3.31 -6.68 -7.14
N GLY A 49 2.64 -7.79 -6.83
CA GLY A 49 1.87 -8.57 -7.78
C GLY A 49 0.74 -7.76 -8.42
N VAL A 50 -0.01 -7.00 -7.62
CA VAL A 50 -1.08 -6.10 -8.13
C VAL A 50 -0.49 -5.03 -9.03
N LEU A 51 0.60 -4.38 -8.60
CA LEU A 51 1.26 -3.33 -9.38
C LEU A 51 1.79 -3.87 -10.71
N ALA A 52 2.35 -5.07 -10.75
CA ALA A 52 2.89 -5.70 -11.95
C ALA A 52 1.80 -6.16 -12.94
N CYS A 53 0.65 -6.61 -12.44
CA CYS A 53 -0.44 -7.15 -13.29
C CYS A 53 -1.48 -6.11 -13.70
N SER A 54 -1.48 -4.94 -13.06
CA SER A 54 -2.48 -3.90 -13.32
C SER A 54 -2.35 -3.31 -14.73
N THR A 55 -3.46 -3.28 -15.47
CA THR A 55 -3.54 -2.61 -16.77
C THR A 55 -3.88 -1.12 -16.64
N VAL A 56 -4.13 -0.65 -15.41
CA VAL A 56 -4.54 0.73 -15.10
C VAL A 56 -3.42 1.54 -14.45
N GLN A 57 -2.16 1.19 -14.73
CA GLN A 57 -0.94 1.87 -14.22
C GLN A 57 -0.81 3.36 -14.60
N HIS A 58 -1.77 3.93 -15.33
CA HIS A 58 -1.78 5.35 -15.67
C HIS A 58 -2.98 6.09 -15.06
N ASP A 59 -3.83 5.38 -14.31
CA ASP A 59 -4.99 5.93 -13.64
C ASP A 59 -4.83 5.72 -12.12
N PRO A 60 -4.44 6.77 -11.37
CA PRO A 60 -4.24 6.69 -9.92
C PRO A 60 -5.47 6.22 -9.14
N GLU A 61 -6.67 6.62 -9.55
CA GLU A 61 -7.90 6.26 -8.83
C GLU A 61 -8.23 4.78 -9.07
N ALA A 62 -8.14 4.35 -10.34
CA ALA A 62 -8.36 2.94 -10.68
C ALA A 62 -7.32 2.02 -10.04
N LEU A 63 -6.05 2.45 -9.96
CA LEU A 63 -5.00 1.67 -9.30
C LEU A 63 -5.22 1.59 -7.79
N ALA A 64 -5.60 2.69 -7.13
CA ALA A 64 -5.92 2.67 -5.71
C ALA A 64 -7.08 1.69 -5.43
N GLY A 65 -8.14 1.73 -6.24
CA GLY A 65 -9.24 0.78 -6.15
C GLY A 65 -8.81 -0.67 -6.38
N ALA A 66 -7.92 -0.92 -7.34
CA ALA A 66 -7.40 -2.26 -7.61
C ALA A 66 -6.58 -2.83 -6.43
N ILE A 67 -5.79 -2.00 -5.75
CA ILE A 67 -5.03 -2.41 -4.56
C ILE A 67 -5.99 -2.78 -3.42
N ILE A 68 -6.95 -1.91 -3.09
CA ILE A 68 -7.92 -2.17 -2.03
C ILE A 68 -8.72 -3.45 -2.33
N ALA A 69 -9.23 -3.60 -3.56
CA ALA A 69 -9.99 -4.78 -3.95
C ALA A 69 -9.15 -6.06 -3.88
N ALA A 70 -7.85 -6.02 -4.19
CA ALA A 70 -6.97 -7.17 -4.08
C ALA A 70 -6.75 -7.59 -2.62
N VAL A 71 -6.56 -6.63 -1.71
CA VAL A 71 -6.43 -6.88 -0.27
C VAL A 71 -7.73 -7.46 0.29
N GLU A 72 -8.88 -6.89 -0.06
CA GLU A 72 -10.19 -7.41 0.35
C GLU A 72 -10.43 -8.83 -0.19
N ALA A 73 -10.04 -9.11 -1.43
CA ALA A 73 -10.13 -10.44 -2.01
C ALA A 73 -9.23 -11.46 -1.32
N HIS A 74 -8.02 -11.04 -0.90
CA HIS A 74 -7.09 -11.87 -0.12
C HIS A 74 -7.65 -12.22 1.26
N ALA A 75 -8.15 -11.21 1.99
CA ALA A 75 -8.77 -11.39 3.30
C ALA A 75 -10.07 -12.23 3.22
N GLY A 76 -10.85 -12.05 2.15
CA GLY A 76 -12.14 -12.71 1.97
C GLY A 76 -13.14 -12.30 3.06
N ASP A 77 -13.60 -13.26 3.86
CA ASP A 77 -14.52 -12.98 4.99
C ASP A 77 -13.78 -12.68 6.30
N VAL A 78 -12.45 -12.68 6.30
CA VAL A 78 -11.67 -12.31 7.49
C VAL A 78 -11.83 -10.82 7.74
N ARG A 79 -12.11 -10.47 9.00
CA ARG A 79 -12.19 -9.07 9.40
C ARG A 79 -10.79 -8.46 9.36
N LEU A 80 -10.65 -7.35 8.64
CA LEU A 80 -9.44 -6.54 8.64
C LEU A 80 -9.14 -6.03 10.05
N ALA A 81 -7.88 -6.21 10.47
CA ALA A 81 -7.41 -5.84 11.80
C ALA A 81 -7.11 -4.34 11.93
N ASP A 82 -6.83 -3.67 10.81
CA ASP A 82 -6.45 -2.26 10.74
C ASP A 82 -7.09 -1.56 9.52
N ASP A 83 -6.99 -0.24 9.47
CA ASP A 83 -7.50 0.58 8.38
C ASP A 83 -6.65 0.44 7.10
N LEU A 84 -7.32 0.28 5.95
CA LEU A 84 -6.66 0.26 4.65
C LEU A 84 -6.51 1.68 4.10
N THR A 85 -5.28 2.16 3.96
CA THR A 85 -5.01 3.47 3.36
C THR A 85 -4.02 3.35 2.21
N VAL A 86 -4.37 3.93 1.07
CA VAL A 86 -3.50 4.07 -0.11
C VAL A 86 -3.61 5.49 -0.64
N ALA A 87 -2.47 6.09 -0.98
CA ALA A 87 -2.38 7.37 -1.68
C ALA A 87 -1.48 7.21 -2.91
N ILE A 88 -1.97 7.66 -4.07
CA ILE A 88 -1.24 7.56 -5.33
C ILE A 88 -1.05 8.95 -5.92
N LEU A 89 0.20 9.27 -6.24
CA LEU A 89 0.59 10.49 -6.92
C LEU A 89 1.18 10.12 -8.29
N GLY A 90 0.50 10.53 -9.35
CA GLY A 90 1.00 10.43 -10.73
C GLY A 90 1.34 11.81 -11.31
N ARG A 91 2.08 11.81 -12.42
CA ARG A 91 2.45 13.01 -13.16
C ARG A 91 1.92 13.00 -14.60
#